data_AF-A0A1S8CGI1-F1
#
_entry.id   AF-A0A1S8CGI1-F1
#
_cell.length_a   1.000
_cell.length_b   1.000
_cell.length_c   1.000
_cell.angle_alpha   90.00
_cell.angle_beta   90.00
_cell.angle_gamma   90.00
#
_symmetry.space_group_name_H-M   'P 1'
#
loop_
_entity.id
_entity.type
_entity.pdbx_description
1 polymer ?
#
loop_
_entity_poly.entity_id
_entity_poly.type
_entity_poly.pdbx_seq_one_letter_code
_entity_poly.pdbx_strand_id
1 'polypeptide(L)'
;MKKTTLLLLLLTTLGFSNASLALNESEAEDLADLTAVFVYLKNECGYNELPNAQIKRAIVYFAQQNRWDLSNYNSFNMKMLGEESYRDLSGIAIPTANKCKSLARDSLSLLAYAN
;
A
#
# COMPACT_ATOMS: atom_id res chain seq x y z
N MET A 1 2.42 14.93 48.38
CA MET A 1 2.98 15.65 47.23
C MET A 1 3.40 14.73 46.07
N LYS A 2 3.93 13.51 46.28
CA LYS A 2 4.36 12.62 45.18
C LYS A 2 3.23 12.01 44.32
N LYS A 3 2.05 11.74 44.91
CA LYS A 3 0.91 11.10 44.22
C LYS A 3 0.21 12.03 43.21
N THR A 4 0.17 13.33 43.50
CA THR A 4 -0.46 14.33 42.63
C THR A 4 0.39 14.65 41.40
N THR A 5 1.72 14.58 41.51
CA THR A 5 2.64 14.75 40.38
C THR A 5 2.54 13.59 39.39
N LEU A 6 2.39 12.36 39.89
CA LEU A 6 2.22 11.17 39.05
C LEU A 6 0.90 11.22 38.26
N LEU A 7 -0.18 11.66 38.90
CA LEU A 7 -1.49 11.85 38.25
C LEU A 7 -1.43 12.93 37.16
N LEU A 8 -0.78 14.07 37.42
CA LEU A 8 -0.59 15.10 36.40
C LEU A 8 0.24 14.59 35.20
N LEU A 9 1.28 13.80 35.46
CA LEU A 9 2.14 13.26 34.41
C LEU A 9 1.41 12.23 33.53
N LEU A 10 0.58 11.36 34.13
CA LEU A 10 -0.27 10.42 33.39
C LEU A 10 -1.32 11.12 32.51
N LEU A 11 -1.95 12.18 33.04
CA LEU A 11 -2.92 12.99 32.28
C LEU A 11 -2.29 13.68 31.06
N THR A 12 -1.02 14.12 31.16
CA THR A 12 -0.31 14.69 30.01
C THR A 12 0.08 13.66 28.94
N THR A 13 0.27 12.38 29.30
CA THR A 13 0.62 11.33 28.35
C THR A 13 -0.58 10.72 27.61
N LEU A 14 -1.79 10.81 28.17
CA LEU A 14 -3.02 10.26 27.57
C LEU A 14 -3.61 11.16 26.47
N GLY A 15 -3.25 12.45 26.43
CA GLY A 15 -3.78 13.43 25.47
C GLY A 15 -3.20 13.37 24.05
N PHE A 16 -2.17 12.54 23.81
CA PHE A 16 -1.52 12.38 22.50
C PHE A 16 -1.60 10.93 22.01
N SER A 17 -2.78 10.33 22.09
CA SER A 17 -3.06 9.07 21.41
C SER A 17 -3.60 9.40 20.02
N ASN A 18 -2.76 9.32 18.98
CA ASN A 18 -3.29 9.26 17.62
C ASN A 18 -4.18 8.01 17.57
N ALA A 19 -5.46 8.17 17.26
CA ALA A 19 -6.30 7.01 16.95
C ALA A 19 -5.61 6.22 15.84
N SER A 20 -5.54 4.89 15.94
CA SER A 20 -5.19 4.09 14.77
C SER A 20 -6.32 4.29 13.77
N LEU A 21 -6.14 5.25 12.86
CA LEU A 21 -7.10 5.48 11.82
C LEU A 21 -6.95 4.33 10.85
N ALA A 22 -8.05 3.59 10.66
CA ALA A 22 -8.18 2.62 9.60
C ALA A 22 -7.95 3.31 8.23
N LEU A 23 -7.68 2.54 7.17
CA LEU A 23 -7.39 3.08 5.82
C LEU A 23 -8.33 4.22 5.45
N ASN A 24 -7.74 5.33 5.03
CA ASN A 24 -8.46 6.41 4.36
C ASN A 24 -8.50 6.17 2.83
N GLU A 25 -9.23 7.02 2.11
CA GLU A 25 -9.42 6.88 0.66
C GLU A 25 -8.11 6.92 -0.13
N SER A 26 -7.22 7.87 0.17
CA SER A 26 -5.92 7.99 -0.51
C SER A 26 -5.02 6.77 -0.25
N GLU A 27 -5.05 6.21 0.95
CA GLU A 27 -4.28 5.00 1.27
C GLU A 27 -4.84 3.77 0.56
N ALA A 28 -6.16 3.68 0.40
CA ALA A 28 -6.81 2.64 -0.39
C ALA A 28 -6.47 2.77 -1.89
N GLU A 29 -6.45 4.00 -2.42
CA GLU A 29 -6.00 4.30 -3.79
C GLU A 29 -4.53 3.92 -4.00
N ASP A 30 -3.62 4.28 -3.09
CA ASP A 30 -2.20 3.93 -3.19
C ASP A 30 -1.99 2.40 -3.21
N LEU A 31 -2.76 1.64 -2.43
CA LEU A 31 -2.73 0.17 -2.45
C LEU A 31 -3.27 -0.39 -3.77
N ALA A 32 -4.31 0.24 -4.34
CA ALA A 32 -4.87 -0.14 -5.63
C ALA A 32 -3.89 0.17 -6.78
N ASP A 33 -3.23 1.33 -6.75
CA ASP A 33 -2.18 1.73 -7.70
C ASP A 33 -1.03 0.74 -7.69
N LEU A 34 -0.50 0.40 -6.51
CA LEU A 34 0.56 -0.59 -6.39
C LEU A 34 0.11 -1.97 -6.90
N THR A 35 -1.14 -2.36 -6.65
CA THR A 35 -1.71 -3.58 -7.19
C THR A 35 -1.75 -3.55 -8.72
N ALA A 36 -2.23 -2.45 -9.31
CA ALA A 36 -2.29 -2.25 -10.75
C ALA A 36 -0.90 -2.31 -11.40
N VAL A 37 0.13 -1.76 -10.75
CA VAL A 37 1.53 -1.89 -11.20
C VAL A 37 1.96 -3.35 -11.31
N PHE A 38 1.74 -4.16 -10.27
CA PHE A 38 2.12 -5.59 -10.34
C PHE A 38 1.31 -6.36 -11.38
N VAL A 39 0.02 -6.06 -11.54
CA VAL A 39 -0.81 -6.67 -12.58
C VAL A 39 -0.31 -6.28 -13.98
N TYR A 40 0.03 -5.01 -14.19
CA TYR A 40 0.60 -4.52 -15.45
C TYR A 40 1.94 -5.18 -15.77
N LEU A 41 2.82 -5.33 -14.77
CA LEU A 41 4.08 -6.03 -14.94
C LEU A 41 3.90 -7.48 -15.39
N LYS A 42 2.92 -8.18 -14.81
CA LYS A 42 2.60 -9.57 -15.19
C LYS A 42 2.06 -9.69 -16.61
N ASN A 43 1.16 -8.79 -16.99
CA ASN A 43 0.41 -8.91 -18.24
C ASN A 43 1.19 -8.34 -19.44
N GLU A 44 1.90 -7.23 -19.24
CA GLU A 44 2.45 -6.41 -20.33
C GLU A 44 3.99 -6.36 -20.35
N CYS A 45 4.65 -6.74 -19.25
CA CYS A 45 6.10 -6.53 -19.08
C CYS A 45 6.93 -7.82 -18.94
N GLY A 46 6.33 -8.99 -19.16
CA GLY A 46 7.04 -10.28 -19.15
C GLY A 46 7.29 -10.88 -17.76
N TYR A 47 6.60 -10.38 -16.72
CA TYR A 47 6.69 -10.91 -15.35
C TYR A 47 5.55 -11.88 -15.02
N ASN A 48 5.03 -12.61 -16.02
CA ASN A 48 3.88 -13.51 -15.89
C ASN A 48 4.04 -14.56 -14.76
N GLU A 49 5.26 -15.02 -14.51
CA GLU A 49 5.57 -16.02 -13.48
C GLU A 49 5.58 -15.47 -12.04
N LEU A 50 5.41 -14.16 -11.81
CA LEU A 50 5.34 -13.61 -10.46
C LEU A 50 4.16 -14.22 -9.66
N PRO A 51 4.39 -14.90 -8.53
CA PRO A 51 3.32 -15.53 -7.77
C PRO A 51 2.39 -14.49 -7.12
N ASN A 52 1.08 -14.66 -7.27
CA ASN A 52 0.08 -13.75 -6.66
C ASN A 52 0.22 -13.68 -5.14
N ALA A 53 0.62 -14.77 -4.49
CA ALA A 53 0.87 -14.80 -3.05
C ALA A 53 2.03 -13.86 -2.65
N GLN A 54 3.10 -13.81 -3.46
CA GLN A 54 4.25 -12.93 -3.22
C GLN A 54 3.85 -11.46 -3.42
N ILE A 55 3.10 -11.15 -4.48
CA ILE A 55 2.57 -9.80 -4.71
C ILE A 55 1.70 -9.34 -3.55
N LYS A 56 0.78 -10.20 -3.08
CA LYS A 56 -0.08 -9.88 -1.93
C LYS A 56 0.75 -9.56 -0.68
N ARG A 57 1.80 -10.34 -0.39
CA ARG A 57 2.69 -10.07 0.75
C ARG A 57 3.46 -8.78 0.58
N ALA A 58 3.96 -8.47 -0.62
CA ALA A 58 4.64 -7.21 -0.90
C ALA A 58 3.73 -5.98 -0.67
N ILE A 59 2.46 -6.05 -1.10
CA ILE A 59 1.48 -4.98 -0.89
C ILE A 59 1.16 -4.83 0.61
N VAL A 60 0.97 -5.92 1.34
CA VAL A 60 0.77 -5.87 2.80
C VAL A 60 2.00 -5.30 3.51
N TYR A 61 3.20 -5.69 3.09
CA TYR A 61 4.45 -5.15 3.62
C TYR A 61 4.56 -3.64 3.36
N PHE A 62 4.22 -3.18 2.15
CA PHE A 62 4.17 -1.76 1.80
C PHE A 62 3.23 -0.98 2.73
N ALA A 63 2.01 -1.48 2.97
CA ALA A 63 1.09 -0.88 3.93
C ALA A 63 1.68 -0.80 5.36
N GLN A 64 2.34 -1.87 5.81
CA GLN A 64 2.97 -1.93 7.13
C GLN A 64 4.13 -0.92 7.27
N GLN A 65 4.94 -0.75 6.23
CA GLN A 65 6.02 0.25 6.24
C GLN A 65 5.48 1.68 6.33
N ASN A 66 4.32 1.94 5.72
CA ASN A 66 3.61 3.21 5.83
C ASN A 66 2.74 3.33 7.10
N ARG A 67 2.72 2.29 7.96
CA ARG A 67 1.94 2.22 9.21
C ARG A 67 0.43 2.35 9.00
N TRP A 68 -0.06 1.90 7.86
CA TRP A 68 -1.50 1.89 7.55
C TRP A 68 -2.21 0.75 8.26
N ASP A 69 -3.39 1.04 8.82
CA ASP A 69 -4.25 0.03 9.44
C ASP A 69 -5.23 -0.55 8.41
N LEU A 70 -4.97 -1.80 8.03
CA LEU A 70 -5.78 -2.55 7.06
C LEU A 70 -7.07 -3.15 7.66
N SER A 71 -7.43 -2.83 8.91
CA SER A 71 -8.59 -3.40 9.61
C SER A 71 -9.91 -3.20 8.86
N ASN A 72 -10.04 -2.10 8.11
CA ASN A 72 -11.19 -1.77 7.27
C ASN A 72 -10.93 -1.99 5.77
N TYR A 73 -9.89 -2.73 5.34
CA TYR A 73 -9.60 -2.94 3.91
C TYR A 73 -10.83 -3.41 3.11
N ASN A 74 -11.69 -4.22 3.72
CA ASN A 74 -12.91 -4.74 3.12
C ASN A 74 -14.07 -3.73 3.04
N SER A 75 -13.95 -2.52 3.62
CA SER A 75 -14.94 -1.45 3.46
C SER A 75 -14.79 -0.70 2.14
N PHE A 76 -13.64 -0.83 1.47
CA PHE A 76 -13.41 -0.27 0.15
C PHE A 76 -13.66 -1.32 -0.93
N ASN A 77 -14.13 -0.87 -2.10
CA ASN A 77 -14.20 -1.72 -3.27
C ASN A 77 -12.82 -1.75 -3.96
N MET A 78 -11.88 -2.44 -3.34
CA MET A 78 -10.48 -2.54 -3.80
C MET A 78 -10.34 -3.17 -5.19
N LYS A 79 -11.31 -3.99 -5.59
CA LYS A 79 -11.36 -4.54 -6.96
C LYS A 79 -11.60 -3.42 -7.98
N MET A 80 -12.64 -2.60 -7.74
CA MET A 80 -12.94 -1.46 -8.60
C MET A 80 -11.76 -0.49 -8.66
N LEU A 81 -11.24 -0.06 -7.50
CA LEU A 81 -10.08 0.83 -7.45
C LEU A 81 -8.91 0.27 -8.27
N GLY A 82 -8.57 -1.01 -8.09
CA GLY A 82 -7.47 -1.64 -8.84
C GLY A 82 -7.72 -1.73 -10.35
N GLU A 83 -8.95 -1.96 -10.79
CA GLU A 83 -9.33 -1.97 -12.21
C GLU A 83 -9.24 -0.57 -12.82
N GLU A 84 -9.62 0.47 -12.06
CA GLU A 84 -9.50 1.87 -12.48
C GLU A 84 -8.03 2.31 -12.57
N SER A 85 -7.23 2.06 -11.53
CA SER A 85 -5.78 2.30 -11.54
C SER A 85 -5.09 1.57 -12.70
N TYR A 86 -5.49 0.34 -13.01
CA TYR A 86 -4.93 -0.41 -14.14
C TYR A 86 -5.29 0.24 -15.49
N ARG A 87 -6.54 0.66 -15.66
CA ARG A 87 -7.01 1.36 -16.87
C ARG A 87 -6.25 2.66 -17.07
N ASP A 88 -6.09 3.45 -16.01
CA ASP A 88 -5.39 4.73 -16.04
C ASP A 88 -3.90 4.52 -16.36
N LEU A 89 -3.23 3.59 -15.66
CA LEU A 89 -1.84 3.20 -15.93
C LEU A 89 -1.65 2.74 -17.38
N SER A 90 -2.59 1.94 -17.90
CA SER A 90 -2.56 1.45 -19.29
C SER A 90 -2.69 2.59 -20.29
N GLY A 91 -3.55 3.58 -20.00
CA GLY A 91 -3.81 4.75 -20.83
C GLY A 91 -2.67 5.78 -20.90
N ILE A 92 -1.69 5.73 -20.00
CA ILE A 92 -0.53 6.65 -20.03
C ILE A 92 0.24 6.48 -21.35
N ALA A 93 0.32 7.56 -22.13
CA ALA A 93 0.94 7.63 -23.46
C ALA A 93 2.48 7.67 -23.42
N ILE A 94 3.08 6.64 -22.83
CA ILE A 94 4.53 6.39 -22.79
C ILE A 94 4.79 5.04 -23.48
N PRO A 95 5.86 4.89 -24.28
CA PRO A 95 6.20 3.60 -24.88
C PRO A 95 6.24 2.48 -23.84
N THR A 96 5.60 1.34 -24.13
CA THR A 96 5.47 0.21 -23.19
C THR A 96 6.80 -0.22 -22.60
N ALA A 97 7.87 -0.29 -23.40
CA ALA A 97 9.20 -0.65 -22.91
C ALA A 97 9.73 0.32 -21.83
N ASN A 98 9.49 1.63 -22.00
CA ASN A 98 9.88 2.64 -21.00
C ASN A 98 9.01 2.55 -19.75
N LYS A 99 7.69 2.36 -19.93
CA LYS A 99 6.76 2.17 -18.81
C LYS A 99 7.14 0.94 -17.99
N CYS A 100 7.32 -0.21 -18.63
CA CYS A 100 7.76 -1.46 -17.99
C CYS A 100 9.10 -1.31 -17.26
N LYS A 101 10.09 -0.64 -17.88
CA LYS A 101 11.39 -0.39 -17.24
C LYS A 101 11.26 0.44 -15.97
N SER A 102 10.50 1.54 -16.00
CA SER A 102 10.29 2.40 -14.84
C SER A 102 9.52 1.67 -13.74
N LEU A 103 8.39 1.05 -14.06
CA LEU A 103 7.59 0.29 -13.11
C LEU A 103 8.40 -0.83 -12.45
N ALA A 104 9.13 -1.62 -13.23
CA ALA A 104 9.96 -2.71 -12.71
C ALA A 104 11.04 -2.21 -11.76
N ARG A 105 11.75 -1.13 -12.14
CA ARG A 105 12.80 -0.51 -11.31
C ARG A 105 12.25 -0.04 -9.97
N ASP A 106 11.06 0.56 -9.98
CA ASP A 106 10.53 1.27 -8.81
C ASP A 106 9.72 0.35 -7.87
N SER A 107 9.21 -0.80 -8.35
CA SER A 107 8.30 -1.66 -7.58
C SER A 107 8.87 -3.05 -7.20
N LEU A 108 9.72 -3.67 -8.03
CA LEU A 108 10.10 -5.08 -7.82
C LEU A 108 10.97 -5.30 -6.57
N SER A 109 11.63 -4.26 -6.06
CA SER A 109 12.39 -4.33 -4.81
C SER A 109 11.51 -4.71 -3.60
N LEU A 110 10.21 -4.42 -3.64
CA LEU A 110 9.26 -4.81 -2.59
C LEU A 110 9.11 -6.34 -2.49
N LEU A 111 9.35 -7.08 -3.57
CA LEU A 111 9.25 -8.54 -3.58
C LEU A 111 10.34 -9.22 -2.75
N ALA A 112 11.45 -8.52 -2.43
CA ALA A 112 12.50 -9.03 -1.56
C ALA A 112 12.01 -9.26 -0.11
N TYR A 113 10.92 -8.60 0.28
CA TYR A 113 10.33 -8.67 1.63
C TYR A 113 9.08 -9.57 1.68
N ALA A 114 8.80 -10.30 0.60
CA ALA A 114 7.59 -11.11 0.42
C ALA A 114 7.80 -12.63 0.63
N ASN A 115 8.91 -13.02 1.27
CA ASN A 115 9.25 -14.42 1.57
C ASN A 115 8.29 -15.03 2.61
#